data_AF-A0A250IIH6-F1
#
_entry.id   AF-A0A250IIH6-F1
#
_cell.length_a   1.000
_cell.length_b   1.000
_cell.length_c   1.000
_cell.angle_alpha   90.00
_cell.angle_beta   90.00
_cell.angle_gamma   90.00
#
_symmetry.space_group_name_H-M   'P 1'
#
loop_
_entity.id
_entity.type
_entity.pdbx_description
1 polymer ?
#
loop_
_entity_poly.entity_id
_entity_poly.type
_entity_poly.pdbx_seq_one_letter_code
_entity_poly.pdbx_strand_id
1 'polypeptide(L)'
;MSGREEKGHLRDMPVSLPPEKRVYAQSVDALFVRALGPHLSRDGRRRLKDAGLDLGEPLRPSYALAQWKTFLRVAVEDVFPGLPEREAWSRLGERYLQGFRLTAQGRASMSLVTRLGPRHTLERVPHNVRAGNNFNEVRVEELGTHGARLWMRDVAADNPYFACGFLAETLRAAGAEDIQVEPVSRDGTAATFRLSWMNASTRPVASGSAR
;
A
#
# COMPACT_ATOMS: atom_id res chain seq x y z
N MET A 1 -32.45 60.85 -2.93
CA MET A 1 -33.17 59.56 -2.96
C MET A 1 -32.70 58.76 -4.17
N SER A 2 -32.69 57.44 -4.02
CA SER A 2 -32.44 56.40 -5.03
C SER A 2 -31.00 55.90 -5.15
N GLY A 3 -30.69 54.94 -4.27
CA GLY A 3 -29.54 54.05 -4.39
C GLY A 3 -29.67 53.10 -5.57
N ARG A 4 -28.53 52.77 -6.17
CA ARG A 4 -28.37 51.70 -7.15
C ARG A 4 -27.67 50.56 -6.42
N GLU A 5 -28.42 49.53 -6.09
CA GLU A 5 -27.87 48.26 -5.59
C GLU A 5 -27.14 47.55 -6.74
N GLU A 6 -25.81 47.52 -6.69
CA GLU A 6 -25.04 46.53 -7.42
C GLU A 6 -25.24 45.17 -6.72
N LYS A 7 -26.18 44.38 -7.24
CA LYS A 7 -26.26 42.95 -6.93
C LYS A 7 -25.02 42.26 -7.50
N GLY A 8 -24.04 42.05 -6.62
CA GLY A 8 -22.90 41.18 -6.86
C GLY A 8 -23.39 39.79 -7.27
N HIS A 9 -23.06 39.42 -8.50
CA HIS A 9 -23.22 38.09 -9.03
C HIS A 9 -22.15 37.22 -8.34
N LEU A 10 -22.46 36.66 -7.16
CA LEU A 10 -21.73 35.51 -6.64
C LEU A 10 -21.93 34.39 -7.65
N ARG A 11 -20.97 34.27 -8.57
CA ARG A 11 -20.85 33.13 -9.47
C ARG A 11 -20.80 31.89 -8.58
N ASP A 12 -21.76 30.98 -8.78
CA ASP A 12 -21.65 29.60 -8.35
C ASP A 12 -20.29 29.07 -8.81
N MET A 13 -19.35 28.97 -7.88
CA MET A 13 -18.13 28.23 -8.14
C MET A 13 -18.54 26.76 -8.25
N PRO A 14 -18.24 26.08 -9.37
CA PRO A 14 -18.53 24.66 -9.45
C PRO A 14 -17.80 23.97 -8.31
N VAL A 15 -18.56 23.33 -7.42
CA VAL A 15 -18.02 22.37 -6.47
C VAL A 15 -17.26 21.35 -7.32
N SER A 16 -15.93 21.45 -7.36
CA SER A 16 -15.11 20.46 -8.04
C SER A 16 -15.38 19.14 -7.36
N LEU A 17 -16.04 18.23 -8.07
CA LEU A 17 -16.16 16.85 -7.63
C LEU A 17 -14.74 16.36 -7.35
N PRO A 18 -14.51 15.70 -6.20
CA PRO A 18 -13.19 15.16 -5.91
C PRO A 18 -12.76 14.27 -7.08
N PRO A 19 -11.50 14.38 -7.53
CA PRO A 19 -11.02 13.63 -8.68
C PRO A 19 -11.25 12.13 -8.45
N GLU A 20 -11.68 11.44 -9.50
CA GLU A 20 -11.92 10.00 -9.45
C GLU A 20 -10.67 9.27 -8.92
N LYS A 21 -10.86 8.33 -7.99
CA LYS A 21 -9.75 7.56 -7.41
C LYS A 21 -9.16 6.61 -8.44
N ARG A 22 -7.91 6.86 -8.83
CA ARG A 22 -7.16 6.11 -9.83
C ARG A 22 -5.93 5.43 -9.22
N VAL A 23 -5.73 4.17 -9.57
CA VAL A 23 -4.50 3.40 -9.31
C VAL A 23 -3.68 3.37 -10.59
N TYR A 24 -2.41 3.72 -10.52
CA TYR A 24 -1.57 3.83 -11.72
C TYR A 24 -1.02 2.48 -12.17
N ALA A 25 -0.67 2.39 -13.45
CA ALA A 25 -0.15 1.17 -14.10
C ALA A 25 0.99 0.52 -13.31
N GLN A 26 1.87 1.31 -12.68
CA GLN A 26 3.00 0.79 -11.93
C GLN A 26 2.61 -0.08 -10.72
N SER A 27 1.48 0.21 -10.07
CA SER A 27 0.98 -0.61 -8.95
C SER A 27 0.46 -1.95 -9.45
N VAL A 28 -0.15 -1.93 -10.65
CA VAL A 28 -0.63 -3.12 -11.34
C VAL A 28 0.54 -3.96 -11.88
N ASP A 29 1.54 -3.33 -12.49
CA ASP A 29 2.79 -3.95 -12.95
C ASP A 29 3.50 -4.65 -11.79
N ALA A 30 3.68 -3.94 -10.66
CA ALA A 30 4.29 -4.49 -9.46
C ALA A 30 3.62 -5.78 -9.01
N LEU A 31 2.29 -5.79 -8.83
CA LEU A 31 1.59 -6.96 -8.31
C LEU A 31 1.39 -8.05 -9.36
N PHE A 32 0.73 -7.73 -10.47
CA PHE A 32 0.17 -8.74 -11.37
C PHE A 32 1.15 -9.23 -12.43
N VAL A 33 2.14 -8.40 -12.80
CA VAL A 33 3.17 -8.78 -13.78
C VAL A 33 4.40 -9.31 -13.07
N ARG A 34 4.97 -8.54 -12.14
CA ARG A 34 6.27 -8.86 -11.51
C ARG A 34 6.16 -9.85 -10.37
N ALA A 35 5.19 -9.69 -9.47
CA ALA A 35 5.11 -10.53 -8.28
C ALA A 35 4.27 -11.80 -8.50
N LEU A 36 3.10 -11.68 -9.13
CA LEU A 36 2.13 -12.77 -9.25
C LEU A 36 2.09 -13.44 -10.61
N GLY A 37 2.70 -12.86 -11.66
CA GLY A 37 2.64 -13.38 -13.02
C GLY A 37 2.87 -14.90 -13.10
N PRO A 38 3.96 -15.44 -12.52
CA PRO A 38 4.23 -16.88 -12.52
C PRO A 38 3.26 -17.73 -11.66
N HIS A 39 2.50 -17.11 -10.76
CA HIS A 39 1.66 -17.79 -9.77
C HIS A 39 0.17 -17.76 -10.11
N LEU A 40 -0.26 -16.87 -11.01
CA LEU A 40 -1.66 -16.78 -11.42
C LEU A 40 -2.06 -17.99 -12.25
N SER A 41 -3.13 -18.67 -11.83
CA SER A 41 -3.70 -19.79 -12.56
C SER A 41 -4.33 -19.32 -13.88
N ARG A 42 -4.67 -20.27 -14.76
CA ARG A 42 -5.45 -19.97 -15.96
C ARG A 42 -6.80 -19.34 -15.62
N ASP A 43 -7.43 -19.79 -14.55
CA ASP A 43 -8.72 -19.29 -14.09
C ASP A 43 -8.59 -17.85 -13.55
N GLY A 44 -7.60 -17.61 -12.68
CA GLY A 44 -7.28 -16.28 -12.17
C GLY A 44 -7.00 -15.27 -13.29
N ARG A 45 -6.22 -15.65 -14.30
CA ARG A 45 -5.98 -14.82 -15.49
C ARG A 45 -7.26 -14.49 -16.26
N ARG A 46 -8.16 -15.47 -16.44
CA ARG A 46 -9.47 -15.24 -17.08
C ARG A 46 -10.31 -14.26 -16.27
N ARG A 47 -10.42 -14.46 -14.96
CA ARG A 47 -11.19 -13.60 -14.05
C ARG A 47 -10.64 -12.16 -13.98
N LEU A 48 -9.32 -11.99 -14.03
CA LEU A 48 -8.69 -10.67 -14.14
C LEU A 48 -9.06 -9.99 -15.46
N LYS A 49 -9.00 -10.73 -16.58
CA LYS A 49 -9.39 -10.22 -17.90
C LYS A 49 -10.86 -9.80 -17.92
N ASP A 50 -11.76 -10.61 -17.36
CA ASP A 50 -13.19 -10.30 -17.24
C ASP A 50 -13.44 -9.05 -16.39
N ALA A 51 -12.59 -8.79 -15.39
CA ALA A 51 -12.61 -7.57 -14.58
C ALA A 51 -11.96 -6.34 -15.26
N GLY A 52 -11.39 -6.51 -16.46
CA GLY A 52 -10.76 -5.46 -17.26
C GLY A 52 -9.23 -5.34 -17.11
N LEU A 53 -8.56 -6.37 -16.61
CA LEU A 53 -7.09 -6.49 -16.59
C LEU A 53 -6.64 -7.68 -17.46
N ASP A 54 -6.36 -7.41 -18.73
CA ASP A 54 -5.73 -8.40 -19.62
C ASP A 54 -4.20 -8.31 -19.52
N LEU A 55 -3.57 -9.34 -18.94
CA LEU A 55 -2.11 -9.42 -18.79
C LEU A 55 -1.39 -9.85 -20.09
N GLY A 56 -2.14 -10.16 -21.15
CA GLY A 56 -1.61 -10.39 -22.49
C GLY A 56 -1.43 -9.11 -23.31
N GLU A 57 -1.94 -7.97 -22.83
CA GLU A 57 -1.87 -6.67 -23.48
C GLU A 57 -1.04 -5.67 -22.66
N PRO A 58 -0.54 -4.57 -23.27
CA PRO A 58 0.05 -3.48 -22.52
C PRO A 58 -0.92 -2.91 -21.47
N LEU A 59 -0.43 -2.68 -20.25
CA LEU A 59 -1.23 -2.11 -19.18
C LEU A 59 -1.74 -0.70 -19.53
N ARG A 60 -3.00 -0.41 -19.19
CA ARG A 60 -3.54 0.96 -19.24
C ARG A 60 -2.78 1.87 -18.27
N PRO A 61 -2.67 3.19 -18.55
CA PRO A 61 -1.97 4.14 -17.68
C PRO A 61 -2.49 4.16 -16.24
N SER A 62 -3.80 3.95 -16.06
CA SER A 62 -4.43 3.86 -14.75
C SER A 62 -5.74 3.05 -14.79
N TYR A 63 -6.19 2.62 -13.62
CA TYR A 63 -7.40 1.83 -13.39
C TYR A 63 -8.23 2.49 -12.29
N ALA A 64 -9.54 2.34 -12.34
CA ALA A 64 -10.41 2.81 -11.27
C ALA A 64 -10.15 2.02 -9.98
N LEU A 65 -10.31 2.65 -8.80
CA LEU A 65 -10.15 1.96 -7.51
C LEU A 65 -11.04 0.72 -7.38
N ALA A 66 -12.27 0.76 -7.92
CA ALA A 66 -13.17 -0.38 -7.89
C ALA A 66 -12.61 -1.58 -8.68
N GLN A 67 -12.00 -1.34 -9.85
CA GLN A 67 -11.34 -2.39 -10.62
C GLN A 67 -10.14 -2.96 -9.86
N TRP A 68 -9.30 -2.10 -9.30
CA TRP A 68 -8.17 -2.50 -8.48
C TRP A 68 -8.58 -3.43 -7.32
N LYS A 69 -9.63 -3.08 -6.58
CA LYS A 69 -10.17 -3.93 -5.50
C LYS A 69 -10.63 -5.29 -6.03
N THR A 70 -11.29 -5.32 -7.18
CA THR A 70 -11.67 -6.58 -7.85
C THR A 70 -10.44 -7.41 -8.22
N PHE A 71 -9.38 -6.79 -8.75
CA PHE A 71 -8.15 -7.49 -9.08
C PHE A 71 -7.49 -8.10 -7.83
N LEU A 72 -7.48 -7.37 -6.72
CA LEU A 72 -6.95 -7.88 -5.45
C LEU A 72 -7.74 -9.09 -4.92
N ARG A 73 -9.08 -9.05 -5.00
CA ARG A 73 -9.93 -10.19 -4.60
C ARG A 73 -9.63 -11.43 -5.46
N VAL A 74 -9.52 -11.25 -6.78
CA VAL A 74 -9.15 -12.36 -7.66
C VAL A 74 -7.76 -12.91 -7.29
N ALA A 75 -6.77 -12.05 -7.06
CA ALA A 75 -5.43 -12.48 -6.70
C ALA A 75 -5.37 -13.23 -5.36
N VAL A 76 -6.06 -12.74 -4.33
CA VAL A 76 -6.01 -13.38 -3.01
C VAL A 76 -6.65 -14.77 -3.04
N GLU A 77 -7.78 -14.91 -3.72
CA GLU A 77 -8.50 -16.19 -3.85
C GLU A 77 -7.75 -17.19 -4.73
N ASP A 78 -7.09 -16.72 -5.80
CA ASP A 78 -6.36 -17.57 -6.75
C ASP A 78 -5.00 -18.03 -6.22
N VAL A 79 -4.22 -17.12 -5.61
CA VAL A 79 -2.82 -17.38 -5.23
C VAL A 79 -2.68 -17.91 -3.80
N PHE A 80 -3.63 -17.59 -2.93
CA PHE A 80 -3.59 -17.99 -1.52
C PHE A 80 -4.84 -18.77 -1.07
N PRO A 81 -5.27 -19.80 -1.83
CA PRO A 81 -6.47 -20.55 -1.50
C PRO A 81 -6.31 -21.25 -0.14
N GLY A 82 -7.35 -21.14 0.70
CA GLY A 82 -7.41 -21.83 1.99
C GLY A 82 -6.62 -21.18 3.14
N LEU A 83 -5.90 -20.08 2.91
CA LEU A 83 -5.29 -19.32 4.01
C LEU A 83 -6.34 -18.51 4.76
N PRO A 84 -6.20 -18.32 6.08
CA PRO A 84 -7.02 -17.38 6.84
C PRO A 84 -6.94 -15.98 6.22
N GLU A 85 -8.06 -15.26 6.23
CA GLU A 85 -8.19 -13.96 5.55
C GLU A 85 -7.03 -12.99 5.87
N ARG A 86 -6.71 -12.83 7.17
CA ARG A 86 -5.59 -12.00 7.63
C ARG A 86 -4.27 -12.36 6.97
N GLU A 87 -3.97 -13.65 6.90
CA GLU A 87 -2.71 -14.14 6.35
C GLU A 87 -2.68 -13.98 4.82
N ALA A 88 -3.78 -14.33 4.14
CA ALA A 88 -3.87 -14.24 2.69
C ALA A 88 -3.67 -12.79 2.19
N TRP A 89 -4.37 -11.84 2.81
CA TRP A 89 -4.24 -10.42 2.47
C TRP A 89 -2.88 -9.84 2.85
N SER A 90 -2.31 -10.24 3.99
CA SER A 90 -0.95 -9.83 4.37
C SER A 90 0.08 -10.33 3.36
N ARG A 91 0.06 -11.62 3.00
CA ARG A 91 0.97 -12.18 2.00
C ARG A 91 0.82 -11.48 0.64
N LEU A 92 -0.41 -11.13 0.24
CA LEU A 92 -0.64 -10.35 -0.98
C LEU A 92 0.03 -8.96 -0.92
N GLY A 93 -0.07 -8.27 0.22
CA GLY A 93 0.61 -6.99 0.46
C GLY A 93 2.13 -7.09 0.42
N GLU A 94 2.70 -8.17 0.98
CA GLU A 94 4.13 -8.45 0.89
C GLU A 94 4.57 -8.68 -0.56
N ARG A 95 3.83 -9.50 -1.31
CA ARG A 95 4.06 -9.73 -2.76
C ARG A 95 4.03 -8.42 -3.55
N TYR A 96 3.08 -7.54 -3.24
CA TYR A 96 3.00 -6.23 -3.89
C TYR A 96 4.30 -5.44 -3.72
N LEU A 97 4.85 -5.32 -2.49
CA LEU A 97 6.09 -4.58 -2.30
C LEU A 97 7.29 -5.27 -2.94
N GLN A 98 7.37 -6.61 -2.86
CA GLN A 98 8.41 -7.39 -3.54
C GLN A 98 8.42 -7.10 -5.05
N GLY A 99 7.25 -7.09 -5.69
CA GLY A 99 7.11 -6.72 -7.09
C GLY A 99 7.40 -5.24 -7.36
N PHE A 100 6.99 -4.34 -6.47
CA PHE A 100 7.26 -2.90 -6.62
C PHE A 100 8.76 -2.62 -6.66
N ARG A 101 9.57 -3.30 -5.83
CA ARG A 101 11.04 -3.22 -5.84
C ARG A 101 11.67 -3.64 -7.17
N LEU A 102 10.94 -4.41 -8.00
CA LEU A 102 11.37 -4.82 -9.33
C LEU A 102 10.98 -3.80 -10.42
N THR A 103 10.19 -2.77 -10.12
CA THR A 103 9.87 -1.67 -11.06
C THR A 103 11.01 -0.64 -11.13
N ALA A 104 11.07 0.15 -12.20
CA ALA A 104 12.08 1.23 -12.31
C ALA A 104 11.90 2.29 -11.20
N GLN A 105 10.66 2.71 -10.95
CA GLN A 105 10.31 3.64 -9.87
C GLN A 105 10.68 3.06 -8.49
N GLY A 106 10.32 1.81 -8.22
CA GLY A 106 10.60 1.19 -6.93
C GLY A 106 12.09 1.00 -6.65
N ARG A 107 12.88 0.64 -7.67
CA ARG A 107 14.36 0.63 -7.56
C ARG A 107 14.91 1.99 -7.17
N ALA A 108 14.45 3.05 -7.84
CA ALA A 108 14.87 4.42 -7.53
C ALA A 108 14.45 4.84 -6.11
N SER A 109 13.19 4.58 -5.73
CA SER A 109 12.62 4.94 -4.43
C SER A 109 13.24 4.20 -3.24
N MET A 110 13.73 2.96 -3.43
CA MET A 110 14.16 2.09 -2.32
C MET A 110 15.69 1.97 -2.16
N SER A 111 16.47 2.13 -3.23
CA SER A 111 17.91 1.79 -3.24
C SER A 111 18.81 2.50 -2.22
N LEU A 112 18.44 3.70 -1.78
CA LEU A 112 19.21 4.46 -0.81
C LEU A 112 18.56 4.48 0.57
N VAL A 113 17.23 4.63 0.65
CA VAL A 113 16.55 4.83 1.93
C VAL A 113 16.54 3.57 2.80
N THR A 114 16.40 2.38 2.21
CA THR A 114 16.32 1.14 3.02
C THR A 114 17.63 0.84 3.76
N ARG A 115 18.77 1.32 3.25
CA ARG A 115 20.07 1.21 3.92
C ARG A 115 20.22 2.13 5.14
N LEU A 116 19.36 3.14 5.27
CA LEU A 116 19.33 4.05 6.42
C LEU A 116 18.52 3.50 7.60
N GLY A 117 17.95 2.29 7.44
CA GLY A 117 17.19 1.58 8.46
C GLY A 117 15.68 1.87 8.43
N PRO A 118 14.93 1.19 9.30
CA PRO A 118 13.46 1.16 9.22
C PRO A 118 12.80 2.51 9.41
N ARG A 119 13.30 3.32 10.36
CA ARG A 119 12.78 4.65 10.68
C ARG A 119 12.83 5.60 9.47
N HIS A 120 14.01 5.80 8.89
CA HIS A 120 14.18 6.63 7.68
C HIS A 120 13.39 6.09 6.48
N THR A 121 13.22 4.77 6.40
CA THR A 121 12.40 4.16 5.34
C THR A 121 10.92 4.53 5.46
N LEU A 122 10.38 4.55 6.69
CA LEU A 122 8.99 4.93 6.94
C LEU A 122 8.68 6.37 6.53
N GLU A 123 9.64 7.29 6.69
CA GLU A 123 9.49 8.70 6.25
C GLU A 123 9.21 8.82 4.74
N ARG A 124 9.62 7.84 3.94
CA ARG A 124 9.41 7.82 2.48
C ARG A 124 8.08 7.17 2.07
N VAL A 125 7.39 6.48 2.97
CA VAL A 125 6.12 5.80 2.65
C VAL A 125 5.08 6.76 2.07
N PRO A 126 4.87 7.99 2.60
CA PRO A 126 3.94 8.95 2.00
C PRO A 126 4.26 9.32 0.56
N HIS A 127 5.54 9.43 0.20
CA HIS A 127 5.94 9.71 -1.18
C HIS A 127 5.71 8.49 -2.08
N ASN A 128 6.11 7.30 -1.63
CA ASN A 128 6.00 6.07 -2.41
C ASN A 128 4.55 5.65 -2.67
N VAL A 129 3.66 5.86 -1.70
CA VAL A 129 2.23 5.54 -1.87
C VAL A 129 1.58 6.46 -2.91
N ARG A 130 1.92 7.75 -2.95
CA ARG A 130 1.43 8.69 -3.99
C ARG A 130 1.97 8.38 -5.37
N ALA A 131 3.13 7.73 -5.47
CA ALA A 131 3.60 7.27 -6.77
C ALA A 131 2.65 6.22 -7.37
N GLY A 132 1.91 5.46 -6.56
CA GLY A 132 1.03 4.38 -7.03
C GLY A 132 -0.43 4.74 -7.29
N ASN A 133 -0.89 5.92 -6.84
CA ASN A 133 -2.28 6.36 -6.95
C ASN A 133 -2.44 7.88 -6.74
N ASN A 134 -3.61 8.44 -7.08
CA ASN A 134 -3.89 9.87 -6.97
C ASN A 134 -4.64 10.31 -5.71
N PHE A 135 -5.03 9.38 -4.83
CA PHE A 135 -6.06 9.65 -3.80
C PHE A 135 -5.57 9.45 -2.37
N ASN A 136 -4.43 8.80 -2.18
CA ASN A 136 -4.01 8.41 -0.86
C ASN A 136 -3.16 9.49 -0.19
N GLU A 137 -3.35 9.64 1.10
CA GLU A 137 -2.52 10.45 1.97
C GLU A 137 -2.07 9.55 3.10
N VAL A 138 -0.77 9.61 3.40
CA VAL A 138 -0.17 8.84 4.48
C VAL A 138 0.55 9.78 5.41
N ARG A 139 0.40 9.53 6.71
CA ARG A 139 1.10 10.24 7.78
C ARG A 139 1.79 9.21 8.66
N VAL A 140 3.02 9.50 9.03
CA VAL A 140 3.84 8.65 9.91
C VAL A 140 4.20 9.47 11.15
N GLU A 141 3.95 8.89 12.31
CA GLU A 141 4.32 9.39 13.62
C GLU A 141 5.23 8.34 14.26
N GLU A 142 6.44 8.71 14.62
CA GLU A 142 7.38 7.78 15.25
C GLU A 142 7.06 7.61 16.73
N LEU A 143 7.11 6.37 17.21
CA LEU A 143 6.90 6.00 18.60
C LEU A 143 8.21 5.40 19.14
N GLY A 144 9.20 6.26 19.37
CA GLY A 144 10.54 5.87 19.83
C GLY A 144 11.39 5.21 18.73
N THR A 145 12.35 4.38 19.14
CA THR A 145 13.34 3.77 18.22
C THR A 145 12.78 2.62 17.38
N HIS A 146 11.79 1.90 17.92
CA HIS A 146 11.33 0.59 17.44
C HIS A 146 9.82 0.54 17.17
N GLY A 147 9.21 1.71 17.01
CA GLY A 147 7.77 1.82 16.84
C GLY A 147 7.39 3.02 16.00
N ALA A 148 6.24 2.90 15.34
CA ALA A 148 5.59 3.99 14.64
C ALA A 148 4.07 3.79 14.61
N ARG A 149 3.36 4.89 14.42
CA ARG A 149 1.96 4.92 14.02
C ARG A 149 1.88 5.46 12.60
N LEU A 150 1.13 4.76 11.76
CA LEU A 150 0.95 5.17 10.37
C LEU A 150 -0.55 5.27 10.09
N TRP A 151 -1.00 6.43 9.62
CA TRP A 151 -2.36 6.63 9.17
C TRP A 151 -2.40 6.70 7.64
N MET A 152 -3.35 5.98 7.03
CA MET A 152 -3.65 6.04 5.60
C MET A 152 -5.09 6.52 5.42
N ARG A 153 -5.29 7.51 4.53
CA ARG A 153 -6.62 7.99 4.13
C ARG A 153 -7.44 6.90 3.43
N ASP A 154 -6.77 6.02 2.69
CA ASP A 154 -7.42 4.91 2.00
C ASP A 154 -6.47 3.70 1.94
N VAL A 155 -6.89 2.54 2.43
CA VAL A 155 -6.06 1.32 2.36
C VAL A 155 -5.98 0.71 0.96
N ALA A 156 -6.73 1.26 0.00
CA ALA A 156 -6.84 0.84 -1.39
C ALA A 156 -7.23 -0.64 -1.59
N ALA A 157 -7.73 -1.29 -0.55
CA ALA A 157 -8.16 -2.68 -0.55
C ALA A 157 -9.46 -2.79 0.25
N ASP A 158 -10.11 -3.96 0.20
CA ASP A 158 -11.27 -4.23 1.05
C ASP A 158 -10.85 -4.57 2.49
N ASN A 159 -9.63 -5.10 2.62
CA ASN A 159 -9.08 -5.56 3.87
C ASN A 159 -7.79 -4.78 4.25
N PRO A 160 -7.65 -4.30 5.50
CA PRO A 160 -6.48 -3.52 5.93
C PRO A 160 -5.20 -4.36 6.02
N TYR A 161 -5.31 -5.69 6.07
CA TYR A 161 -4.16 -6.58 6.13
C TYR A 161 -3.32 -6.54 4.86
N PHE A 162 -3.87 -6.13 3.71
CA PHE A 162 -3.07 -5.80 2.52
C PHE A 162 -2.01 -4.73 2.83
N ALA A 163 -2.42 -3.65 3.50
CA ALA A 163 -1.48 -2.61 3.93
C ALA A 163 -0.53 -3.13 5.02
N CYS A 164 -0.99 -4.03 5.91
CA CYS A 164 -0.12 -4.62 6.93
C CYS A 164 1.05 -5.38 6.31
N GLY A 165 0.79 -6.23 5.31
CA GLY A 165 1.83 -6.96 4.59
C GLY A 165 2.79 -6.04 3.83
N PHE A 166 2.26 -5.04 3.12
CA PHE A 166 3.07 -4.03 2.45
C PHE A 166 4.00 -3.27 3.42
N LEU A 167 3.49 -2.86 4.59
CA LEU A 167 4.26 -2.15 5.60
C LEU A 167 5.29 -3.06 6.27
N ALA A 168 4.93 -4.32 6.55
CA ALA A 168 5.85 -5.29 7.12
C ALA A 168 7.02 -5.58 6.17
N GLU A 169 6.75 -5.80 4.89
CA GLU A 169 7.78 -5.99 3.88
C GLU A 169 8.64 -4.73 3.68
N THR A 170 8.08 -3.53 3.91
CA THR A 170 8.83 -2.26 3.86
C THR A 170 9.86 -2.19 4.97
N LEU A 171 9.46 -2.53 6.20
CA LEU A 171 10.36 -2.60 7.34
C LEU A 171 11.42 -3.68 7.13
N ARG A 172 11.01 -4.86 6.66
CA ARG A 172 11.92 -5.99 6.38
C ARG A 172 12.97 -5.64 5.35
N ALA A 173 12.59 -4.96 4.28
CA ALA A 173 13.52 -4.46 3.27
C ALA A 173 14.54 -3.45 3.82
N ALA A 174 14.22 -2.81 4.95
CA ALA A 174 15.08 -1.87 5.67
C ALA A 174 15.89 -2.52 6.82
N GLY A 175 15.91 -3.86 6.91
CA GLY A 175 16.70 -4.59 7.91
C GLY A 175 16.02 -4.77 9.27
N ALA A 176 14.71 -4.51 9.36
CA ALA A 176 13.94 -4.83 10.56
C ALA A 176 13.72 -6.35 10.71
N GLU A 177 13.70 -6.80 11.97
CA GLU A 177 13.32 -8.13 12.42
C GLU A 177 12.16 -8.03 13.41
N ASP A 178 11.56 -9.17 13.80
CA ASP A 178 10.44 -9.24 14.75
C ASP A 178 9.33 -8.21 14.49
N ILE A 179 8.98 -8.05 13.20
CA ILE A 179 8.08 -7.02 12.73
C ILE A 179 6.63 -7.39 13.08
N GLN A 180 5.91 -6.43 13.68
CA GLN A 180 4.47 -6.50 13.90
C GLN A 180 3.81 -5.27 13.27
N VAL A 181 2.75 -5.50 12.52
CA VAL A 181 1.92 -4.43 11.94
C VAL A 181 0.46 -4.78 12.16
N GLU A 182 -0.21 -3.96 12.96
CA GLU A 182 -1.61 -4.20 13.35
C GLU A 182 -2.48 -2.98 13.02
N PRO A 183 -3.66 -3.17 12.41
CA PRO A 183 -4.64 -2.10 12.31
C PRO A 183 -5.21 -1.80 13.70
N VAL A 184 -5.12 -0.55 14.14
CA VAL A 184 -5.61 -0.10 15.46
C VAL A 184 -6.90 0.71 15.37
N SER A 185 -7.23 1.25 14.20
CA SER A 185 -8.54 1.87 13.93
C SER A 185 -8.85 1.87 12.43
N ARG A 186 -10.15 1.88 12.11
CA ARG A 186 -10.65 2.08 10.74
C ARG A 186 -11.77 3.12 10.76
N ASP A 187 -11.79 3.95 9.73
CA ASP A 187 -12.85 4.92 9.48
C ASP A 187 -13.16 4.92 7.97
N GLY A 188 -14.21 4.22 7.58
CA GLY A 188 -14.52 3.96 6.18
C GLY A 188 -13.35 3.31 5.44
N THR A 189 -12.77 4.03 4.49
CA THR A 189 -11.60 3.58 3.71
C THR A 189 -10.27 3.81 4.44
N ALA A 190 -10.25 4.70 5.43
CA ALA A 190 -9.05 5.06 6.17
C ALA A 190 -8.73 4.01 7.25
N ALA A 191 -7.45 3.88 7.57
CA ALA A 191 -7.00 3.04 8.68
C ALA A 191 -5.74 3.61 9.34
N THR A 192 -5.62 3.37 10.63
CA THR A 192 -4.39 3.62 11.39
C THR A 192 -3.77 2.29 11.76
N PHE A 193 -2.45 2.21 11.64
CA PHE A 193 -1.65 1.04 11.93
C PHE A 193 -0.67 1.37 13.05
N ARG A 194 -0.44 0.40 13.95
CA ARG A 194 0.70 0.38 14.86
C ARG A 194 1.74 -0.55 14.27
N LEU A 195 2.96 -0.04 14.15
CA LEU A 195 4.12 -0.75 13.65
C LEU A 195 5.10 -0.88 14.82
N SER A 196 5.68 -2.06 14.98
CA SER A 196 6.83 -2.28 15.86
C SER A 196 7.81 -3.25 15.22
N TRP A 197 9.10 -3.08 15.52
CA TRP A 197 10.16 -3.93 15.00
C TRP A 197 11.39 -3.93 15.89
N MET A 198 12.22 -4.95 15.76
CA MET A 198 13.59 -4.97 16.26
C MET A 198 14.56 -4.72 15.09
N ASN A 199 15.78 -4.28 15.38
CA ASN A 199 16.84 -4.26 14.36
C ASN A 199 17.59 -5.59 14.42
N ALA A 200 18.12 -6.05 13.29
CA ALA A 200 19.02 -7.21 13.20
C ALA A 200 20.37 -6.97 13.89
N SER A 201 20.38 -6.69 15.20
CA SER A 201 21.56 -6.59 16.08
C SER A 201 21.23 -6.52 17.59
N THR A 202 19.95 -6.44 18.00
CA THR A 202 19.58 -6.30 19.42
C THR A 202 18.90 -7.54 20.00
N ARG A 203 19.36 -8.74 19.61
CA ARG A 203 19.09 -9.92 20.43
C ARG A 203 19.98 -9.78 21.67
N PRO A 204 19.45 -9.65 22.90
CA PRO A 204 20.28 -9.82 24.08
C PRO A 204 20.90 -11.21 23.94
N VAL A 205 22.23 -11.30 23.95
CA VAL A 205 22.88 -12.56 24.27
C VAL A 205 22.27 -12.95 25.60
N ALA A 206 21.48 -14.02 25.63
CA ALA A 206 21.02 -14.59 26.88
C ALA A 206 22.29 -14.81 27.69
N SER A 207 22.46 -14.02 28.75
CA SER A 207 23.52 -14.22 29.72
C SER A 207 23.21 -15.56 30.38
N GLY A 208 23.78 -16.61 29.78
CA GLY A 208 23.82 -17.93 30.36
C GLY A 208 24.51 -17.81 31.70
N SER A 209 23.70 -17.80 32.75
CA SER A 209 24.16 -17.95 34.12
C SER A 209 24.72 -19.35 34.31
N ALA A 210 25.82 -19.41 35.07
CA ALA A 210 26.65 -20.54 35.40
C ALA A 210 25.92 -21.87 35.70
N ARG A 211 26.54 -22.97 35.31
CA ARG A 211 27.27 -23.89 36.22
C ARG A 211 28.22 -24.79 35.44
#